data_AF-A0A1J3G641-F1
#
_entry.id   AF-A0A1J3G641-F1
#
_cell.length_a   1.000
_cell.length_b   1.000
_cell.length_c   1.000
_cell.angle_alpha   90.00
_cell.angle_beta   90.00
_cell.angle_gamma   90.00
#
_symmetry.space_group_name_H-M   'P 1'
#
loop_
_entity.id
_entity.type
_entity.pdbx_description
1 polymer ?
#
loop_
_entity_poly.entity_id
_entity_poly.type
_entity_poly.pdbx_seq_one_letter_code
_entity_poly.pdbx_strand_id
1 'polypeptide(L)'
;MSFDEFKPLNEKSLVDKYEELIIKEVGDGNLNFVFIVIGSTGSLVIKQALPYIPCIGGESWPMTKERAYFEATTLRKHGSLSPDHVPQVYHFDRTMGFDRNEIP
;
A
#
# COMPACT_ATOMS: atom_id res chain seq x y z
N MET A 1 -6.12 -25.14 -12.01
CA MET A 1 -6.76 -24.38 -10.92
C MET A 1 -7.44 -23.21 -11.61
N SER A 2 -8.78 -23.11 -11.61
CA SER A 2 -9.47 -22.06 -12.36
C SER A 2 -9.48 -20.75 -11.57
N PHE A 3 -9.42 -19.65 -12.31
CA PHE A 3 -9.30 -18.27 -11.82
C PHE A 3 -10.62 -17.71 -11.24
N ASP A 4 -11.54 -18.57 -10.80
CA ASP A 4 -12.91 -18.20 -10.38
C ASP A 4 -13.05 -17.86 -8.88
N GLU A 5 -11.97 -17.94 -8.09
CA GLU A 5 -12.00 -17.58 -6.66
C GLU A 5 -11.76 -16.09 -6.36
N PHE A 6 -11.42 -15.28 -7.37
CA PHE A 6 -11.16 -13.85 -7.17
C PHE A 6 -12.37 -13.00 -7.56
N LYS A 7 -13.32 -12.88 -6.63
CA LYS A 7 -14.36 -11.85 -6.71
C LYS A 7 -13.71 -10.45 -6.65
N PRO A 8 -14.12 -9.49 -7.50
CA PRO A 8 -13.70 -8.11 -7.35
C PRO A 8 -14.15 -7.59 -5.98
N LEU A 9 -13.18 -7.18 -5.16
CA LEU A 9 -13.40 -6.66 -3.82
C LEU A 9 -14.13 -5.32 -3.92
N ASN A 10 -15.27 -5.20 -3.23
CA ASN A 10 -15.79 -3.87 -2.88
C ASN A 10 -14.94 -3.33 -1.72
N GLU A 11 -14.86 -2.02 -1.57
CA GLU A 11 -14.09 -1.32 -0.53
C GLU A 11 -14.44 -1.75 0.92
N LYS A 12 -15.48 -2.57 1.12
CA LYS A 12 -15.96 -3.06 2.42
C LYS A 12 -15.57 -4.51 2.75
N SER A 13 -14.74 -5.18 1.94
CA SER A 13 -14.58 -6.65 2.04
C SER A 13 -13.16 -7.19 2.26
N LEU A 14 -12.15 -6.33 2.44
CA LEU A 14 -10.79 -6.80 2.73
C LEU A 14 -10.59 -7.15 4.20
N VAL A 15 -11.39 -6.55 5.10
CA VAL A 15 -11.34 -6.77 6.54
C VAL A 15 -12.76 -6.62 7.10
N ASP A 16 -13.31 -7.68 7.67
CA ASP A 16 -14.69 -7.67 8.20
C ASP A 16 -14.75 -7.18 9.67
N LYS A 17 -13.64 -7.28 10.41
CA LYS A 17 -13.54 -6.87 11.82
C LYS A 17 -12.22 -6.17 12.10
N TYR A 18 -12.29 -4.86 12.35
CA TYR A 18 -11.11 -4.04 12.63
C TYR A 18 -10.40 -4.41 13.94
N GLU A 19 -11.14 -4.92 14.93
CA GLU A 19 -10.64 -5.27 16.26
C GLU A 19 -9.71 -6.49 16.27
N GLU A 20 -9.72 -7.28 15.20
CA GLU A 20 -8.90 -8.48 15.04
C GLU A 20 -7.67 -8.23 14.13
N LEU A 21 -7.45 -6.98 13.70
CA LEU A 21 -6.34 -6.66 12.81
C LEU A 21 -4.99 -6.69 13.53
N ILE A 22 -4.07 -7.47 12.97
CA ILE A 22 -2.65 -7.40 13.31
C ILE A 22 -1.94 -6.59 12.24
N ILE A 23 -1.38 -5.45 12.62
CA ILE A 23 -0.66 -4.55 11.72
C ILE A 23 0.79 -4.47 12.17
N LYS A 24 1.71 -4.72 11.23
CA LYS A 24 3.15 -4.59 11.47
C LYS A 24 3.80 -3.78 10.36
N GLU A 25 4.52 -2.75 10.75
CA GLU A 25 5.45 -2.03 9.86
C GLU A 25 6.68 -2.93 9.62
N VAL A 26 7.03 -3.12 8.34
CA VAL A 26 8.09 -4.02 7.88
C VAL A 26 8.99 -3.37 6.83
N GLY A 27 8.89 -2.05 6.63
CA GLY A 27 9.71 -1.32 5.69
C GLY A 27 11.16 -1.32 6.12
N ASP A 28 11.97 -2.15 5.46
CA ASP A 28 13.43 -2.09 5.49
C ASP A 28 14.00 -1.13 4.43
N GLY A 29 13.11 -0.52 3.64
CA GLY A 29 13.42 0.32 2.51
C GLY A 29 13.62 1.80 2.84
N ASN A 30 14.20 2.51 1.87
CA ASN A 30 14.67 3.87 2.05
C ASN A 30 13.60 4.98 1.94
N LEU A 31 12.47 4.71 1.29
CA LEU A 31 11.57 5.75 0.74
C LEU A 31 10.14 5.76 1.27
N ASN A 32 9.60 4.61 1.69
CA ASN A 32 8.17 4.44 1.95
C ASN A 32 7.99 3.56 3.19
N PHE A 33 6.89 3.76 3.92
CA PHE A 33 6.46 2.80 4.93
C PHE A 33 5.71 1.66 4.28
N VAL A 34 5.93 0.44 4.79
CA VAL A 34 5.27 -0.77 4.31
C VAL A 34 4.69 -1.48 5.52
N PHE A 35 3.39 -1.74 5.48
CA PHE A 35 2.66 -2.43 6.54
C PHE A 35 2.11 -3.73 6.00
N ILE A 36 2.32 -4.81 6.74
CA ILE A 36 1.55 -6.04 6.57
C ILE A 36 0.34 -5.94 7.49
N VAL A 37 -0.85 -6.12 6.93
CA VAL A 37 -2.13 -6.15 7.65
C VAL A 37 -2.71 -7.55 7.53
N ILE A 38 -2.93 -8.19 8.66
CA ILE A 38 -3.53 -9.53 8.75
C ILE A 38 -4.89 -9.39 9.42
N GLY A 39 -5.94 -9.79 8.73
CA GLY A 39 -7.30 -9.91 9.25
C GLY A 39 -7.78 -11.36 9.27
N SER A 40 -8.99 -11.59 9.77
CA SER A 40 -9.55 -12.94 9.90
C SER A 40 -9.93 -13.60 8.56
N THR A 41 -10.16 -12.81 7.52
CA THR A 41 -10.55 -13.30 6.18
C THR A 41 -9.45 -13.21 5.12
N GLY A 42 -8.30 -12.62 5.46
CA GLY A 42 -7.20 -12.44 4.52
C GLY A 42 -6.12 -11.51 5.04
N SER A 43 -5.11 -11.27 4.20
CA SER A 43 -4.01 -10.36 4.48
C SER A 43 -3.72 -9.46 3.29
N LEU A 44 -3.23 -8.26 3.57
CA LEU A 44 -2.85 -7.29 2.55
C LEU A 44 -1.57 -6.54 2.93
N VAL A 45 -1.01 -5.84 1.95
CA VAL A 45 0.12 -4.93 2.13
C VAL A 45 -0.35 -3.51 1.86
N ILE A 46 -0.06 -2.60 2.79
CA ILE A 46 -0.21 -1.15 2.59
C ILE A 46 1.18 -0.57 2.38
N LYS A 47 1.37 0.21 1.31
CA LYS A 47 2.60 0.95 1.04
C LYS A 47 2.29 2.43 0.93
N GLN A 48 2.93 3.24 1.76
CA GLN A 48 2.63 4.68 1.86
C GLN A 48 3.88 5.51 1.59
N ALA A 49 3.76 6.44 0.64
CA ALA A 49 4.79 7.43 0.36
C ALA A 49 4.68 8.63 1.31
N LEU A 50 5.82 9.02 1.88
CA LEU A 50 5.97 10.22 2.70
C LEU A 50 6.41 11.41 1.83
N PRO A 51 6.17 12.67 2.25
CA PRO A 51 6.63 13.85 1.52
C PRO A 51 8.15 14.09 1.57
N TYR A 52 8.93 13.08 2.00
CA TYR A 52 10.37 13.11 2.17
C TYR A 52 10.99 11.72 2.05
N ILE A 53 12.32 11.63 2.12
CA ILE A 53 13.09 10.37 2.13
C ILE A 53 13.52 10.01 3.56
N PRO A 54 12.91 8.99 4.19
CA PRO A 54 13.22 8.60 5.56
C PRO A 54 14.71 8.32 5.84
N CYS A 55 15.42 7.63 4.94
CA CYS A 55 16.77 7.17 5.22
C CYS A 55 17.89 8.22 5.08
N ILE A 56 17.65 9.34 4.38
CA ILE A 56 18.71 10.33 4.07
C ILE A 56 18.72 11.47 5.10
N GLY A 57 17.55 11.99 5.44
CA GLY A 57 17.47 13.14 6.35
C GLY A 57 16.04 13.50 6.74
N GLY A 58 15.08 12.58 6.54
CA GLY A 58 13.67 12.86 6.74
C GLY A 58 13.26 14.13 5.98
N GLU A 59 12.58 15.03 6.68
CA GLU A 59 12.02 16.29 6.15
C GLU A 59 13.06 17.23 5.50
N SER A 60 14.34 17.10 5.83
CA SER A 60 15.40 17.89 5.17
C SER A 60 15.64 17.50 3.70
N TRP A 61 15.11 16.34 3.27
CA TRP A 61 15.16 15.86 1.90
C TRP A 61 13.75 15.62 1.34
N PRO A 62 13.08 16.65 0.81
CA PRO A 62 11.71 16.53 0.31
C PRO A 62 11.64 15.65 -0.93
N MET A 63 10.57 14.86 -1.02
CA MET A 63 10.28 13.99 -2.15
C MET A 63 8.77 13.88 -2.32
N THR A 64 8.28 14.16 -3.53
CA THR A 64 6.84 14.19 -3.80
C THR A 64 6.16 12.84 -3.54
N LYS A 65 5.00 12.88 -2.89
CA LYS A 65 4.13 11.71 -2.68
C LYS A 65 3.55 11.16 -3.99
N GLU A 66 3.55 11.96 -5.06
CA GLU A 66 3.07 11.56 -6.40
C GLU A 66 3.78 10.32 -6.97
N ARG A 67 4.95 9.95 -6.43
CA ARG A 67 5.61 8.68 -6.76
C ARG A 67 4.71 7.45 -6.51
N ALA A 68 3.82 7.50 -5.52
CA ALA A 68 2.86 6.42 -5.25
C ALA A 68 1.84 6.25 -6.39
N TYR A 69 1.45 7.34 -7.07
CA TYR A 69 0.59 7.29 -8.25
C TYR A 69 1.27 6.56 -9.41
N PHE A 70 2.53 6.89 -9.69
CA PHE A 70 3.29 6.22 -10.74
C PHE A 70 3.56 4.75 -10.41
N GLU A 71 3.83 4.42 -9.13
CA GLU A 71 3.97 3.05 -8.66
C GLU A 71 2.68 2.25 -8.90
N ALA A 72 1.52 2.73 -8.44
CA ALA A 72 0.25 2.04 -8.63
C ALA A 72 -0.12 1.88 -10.12
N THR A 73 0.16 2.90 -10.94
CA THR A 73 -0.07 2.87 -12.40
C THR A 73 0.81 1.82 -13.07
N THR A 74 2.09 1.78 -12.71
CA THR A 74 3.06 0.83 -13.26
C THR A 74 2.74 -0.59 -12.83
N LEU A 75 2.40 -0.82 -11.55
CA LEU A 75 1.99 -2.14 -11.05
C LEU A 75 0.77 -2.67 -11.79
N ARG A 76 -0.26 -1.83 -12.01
CA ARG A 76 -1.44 -2.24 -12.81
C ARG A 76 -1.05 -2.56 -14.25
N LYS A 77 -0.22 -1.73 -14.88
CA LYS A 77 0.19 -1.95 -16.28
C LYS A 77 1.04 -3.21 -16.42
N HIS A 78 2.05 -3.38 -15.57
CA HIS A 78 2.90 -4.57 -15.59
C HIS A 78 2.13 -5.82 -15.18
N GLY A 79 1.21 -5.74 -14.21
CA GLY A 79 0.31 -6.84 -13.84
C GLY A 79 -0.59 -7.29 -14.99
N SER A 80 -1.03 -6.37 -15.86
CA SER A 80 -1.77 -6.75 -17.07
C SER A 80 -0.92 -7.52 -18.11
N LEU A 81 0.40 -7.34 -18.07
CA LEU A 81 1.35 -7.97 -18.99
C LEU A 81 1.92 -9.27 -18.42
N SER A 82 2.05 -9.36 -17.10
CA SER A 82 2.71 -10.46 -16.40
C SER A 82 2.10 -10.67 -15.01
N PRO A 83 0.85 -11.17 -14.93
CA PRO A 83 0.10 -11.26 -13.68
C PRO A 83 0.76 -12.15 -12.63
N ASP A 84 1.48 -13.20 -13.05
CA ASP A 84 2.13 -14.15 -12.13
C ASP A 84 3.41 -13.60 -11.46
N HIS A 85 3.86 -12.40 -11.85
CA HIS A 85 5.12 -11.80 -11.38
C HIS A 85 4.95 -10.41 -10.76
N VAL A 86 3.72 -9.89 -10.72
CA VAL A 86 3.44 -8.56 -10.19
C VAL A 86 2.27 -8.65 -9.22
N PRO A 87 2.40 -8.10 -8.00
CA PRO A 87 1.31 -8.14 -7.03
C PRO A 87 0.10 -7.37 -7.55
N GLN A 88 -1.08 -7.91 -7.30
CA GLN A 88 -2.33 -7.25 -7.63
C GLN A 88 -2.51 -5.97 -6.80
N VAL A 89 -2.87 -4.87 -7.46
CA VAL A 89 -3.23 -3.62 -6.80
C VAL A 89 -4.72 -3.61 -6.49
N TYR A 90 -5.07 -3.80 -5.22
CA TYR A 90 -6.47 -3.79 -4.77
C TYR A 90 -7.05 -2.37 -4.68
N HIS A 91 -6.29 -1.43 -4.13
CA HIS A 91 -6.73 -0.05 -3.90
C HIS A 91 -5.58 0.93 -4.10
N PHE A 92 -5.91 2.16 -4.49
CA PHE A 92 -4.98 3.28 -4.56
C PHE A 92 -5.74 4.58 -4.26
N ASP A 93 -5.28 5.30 -3.23
CA ASP A 93 -5.76 6.63 -2.88
C ASP A 93 -4.64 7.65 -3.13
N ARG A 94 -4.92 8.66 -3.96
CA ARG A 94 -3.96 9.70 -4.32
C ARG A 94 -3.80 10.78 -3.24
N THR A 95 -4.84 10.99 -2.44
CA THR A 95 -4.93 12.03 -1.43
C THR A 95 -4.27 11.60 -0.12
N MET A 96 -4.38 10.33 0.22
CA MET A 96 -3.80 9.74 1.42
C MET A 96 -2.28 9.98 1.49
N GLY A 97 -1.86 10.80 2.43
CA GLY A 97 -0.46 10.93 2.75
C GLY A 97 -0.26 11.60 4.10
N PHE A 98 0.70 11.06 4.83
CA PHE A 98 1.02 11.46 6.18
C PHE A 98 1.45 12.93 6.26
N ASP A 99 0.67 13.74 7.00
CA ASP A 99 1.09 15.04 7.52
C ASP A 99 1.25 14.89 9.04
N ARG A 100 2.45 15.14 9.56
CA ARG A 100 2.72 15.05 11.01
C ARG A 100 1.95 16.10 11.81
N ASN A 101 1.45 17.16 11.17
CA ASN A 101 0.73 18.24 11.85
C ASN A 101 -0.75 17.90 12.12
N GLU A 102 -1.24 16.75 11.66
CA GLU A 102 -2.65 16.35 11.77
C GLU A 102 -2.91 15.27 12.84
N ILE A 103 -1.91 14.88 13.64
CA ILE A 103 -2.09 13.97 14.78
C ILE A 103 -1.95 14.77 16.08
N PRO A 104 -2.95 14.76 16.98
CA PRO A 104 -2.90 15.46 18.28
C PRO A 104 -1.84 14.92 19.24
#